data_AF-A0A3N2KDQ9-F1
#
_entry.id   AF-A0A3N2KDQ9-F1
#
_cell.length_a   1.000
_cell.length_b   1.000
_cell.length_c   1.000
_cell.angle_alpha   90.00
_cell.angle_beta   90.00
_cell.angle_gamma   90.00
#
_symmetry.space_group_name_H-M   'P 1'
#
loop_
_entity.id
_entity.type
_entity.pdbx_description
1 polymer ?
#
loop_
_entity_poly.entity_id
_entity_poly.type
_entity_poly.pdbx_seq_one_letter_code
_entity_poly.pdbx_strand_id
1 'polypeptide(L)'
;MEEIKTKVCVHCGKEKPASDFAKSVSSEDGLQSWCNECAAEYGRMRTRYKEEGVKVCRKCGRILPKSKFAYRENTKDHHDTICKECQGIETEEQPEVIEAAAPEITPPDFDISNIPISEIFEELKRRGFHGELIQKHSI
;
A
#
# COMPACT_ATOMS: atom_id res chain seq x y z
N MET A 1 -37.56 -32.51 -6.48
CA MET A 1 -36.41 -31.61 -6.71
C MET A 1 -36.20 -31.56 -8.20
N GLU A 2 -36.49 -30.43 -8.84
CA GLU A 2 -36.10 -30.24 -10.24
C GLU A 2 -34.58 -30.13 -10.30
N GLU A 3 -33.97 -30.95 -11.15
CA GLU A 3 -32.53 -30.92 -11.39
C GLU A 3 -32.22 -29.74 -12.31
N ILE A 4 -31.52 -28.73 -11.79
CA ILE A 4 -31.08 -27.57 -12.56
C ILE A 4 -30.01 -28.05 -13.53
N LYS A 5 -30.31 -27.97 -14.83
CA LYS A 5 -29.37 -28.39 -15.89
C LYS A 5 -28.38 -27.29 -16.25
N THR A 6 -28.84 -26.04 -16.26
CA THR A 6 -28.04 -24.87 -16.62
C THR A 6 -28.32 -23.71 -15.67
N LYS A 7 -27.33 -22.83 -15.51
CA LYS A 7 -27.40 -21.63 -14.67
C LYS A 7 -26.62 -20.50 -15.32
N VAL A 8 -27.11 -19.26 -15.16
CA VAL A 8 -26.42 -18.05 -15.63
C VAL A 8 -25.47 -17.55 -14.55
N CYS A 9 -24.19 -17.39 -14.91
CA CYS A 9 -23.19 -16.80 -14.04
C CYS A 9 -23.44 -15.29 -13.89
N VAL A 10 -23.59 -14.78 -12.67
CA VAL A 10 -23.85 -13.34 -12.45
C VAL A 10 -22.61 -12.46 -12.71
N HIS A 11 -21.41 -13.05 -12.76
CA HIS A 11 -20.17 -12.31 -13.02
C HIS A 11 -19.92 -12.09 -14.52
N CYS A 12 -20.04 -13.14 -15.33
CA CYS A 12 -19.76 -13.07 -16.77
C CYS A 12 -21.00 -13.09 -17.66
N GLY A 13 -22.20 -13.28 -17.09
CA GLY A 13 -23.48 -13.29 -17.80
C GLY A 13 -23.73 -14.52 -18.68
N LYS A 14 -22.83 -15.50 -18.70
CA LYS A 14 -22.94 -16.69 -19.56
C LYS A 14 -23.79 -17.78 -18.90
N GLU A 15 -24.67 -18.39 -19.69
CA GLU A 15 -25.35 -19.63 -19.32
C GLU A 15 -24.37 -20.80 -19.45
N LYS A 16 -24.24 -21.59 -18.39
CA LYS A 16 -23.34 -22.74 -18.31
C LYS A 16 -24.05 -23.92 -17.65
N PRO A 17 -23.59 -25.16 -17.87
CA PRO A 17 -24.11 -26.34 -17.16
C PRO A 17 -24.01 -26.16 -15.64
N ALA A 18 -24.94 -26.75 -14.89
CA ALA A 18 -24.90 -26.74 -13.42
C ALA A 18 -23.60 -27.32 -12.84
N SER A 19 -22.94 -28.24 -13.56
CA SER A 19 -21.62 -28.78 -13.20
C SER A 19 -20.49 -27.74 -13.20
N ASP A 20 -20.66 -26.63 -13.92
CA ASP A 20 -19.70 -25.51 -13.95
C ASP A 20 -19.86 -24.57 -12.74
N PHE A 21 -20.68 -24.95 -11.76
CA PHE A 21 -20.90 -24.21 -10.52
C PHE A 21 -20.61 -25.11 -9.32
N ALA A 22 -19.81 -24.63 -8.37
CA ALA A 22 -19.61 -25.29 -7.10
C ALA A 22 -20.90 -25.32 -6.27
N LYS A 23 -21.04 -26.34 -5.43
CA LYS A 23 -22.17 -26.46 -4.51
C LYS A 23 -22.12 -25.36 -3.45
N SER A 24 -23.27 -24.79 -3.14
CA SER A 24 -23.44 -23.76 -2.12
C SER A 24 -24.67 -24.07 -1.27
N VAL A 25 -24.49 -24.19 0.04
CA VAL A 25 -25.60 -24.47 0.96
C VAL A 25 -26.45 -23.22 1.25
N SER A 26 -25.93 -22.05 0.92
CA SER A 26 -26.60 -20.77 1.19
C SER A 26 -27.46 -20.28 0.03
N SER A 27 -27.46 -20.98 -1.11
CA SER A 27 -28.30 -20.62 -2.26
C SER A 27 -29.50 -21.55 -2.35
N GLU A 28 -30.62 -21.00 -2.81
CA GLU A 28 -31.90 -21.72 -2.96
C GLU A 28 -31.79 -22.89 -3.94
N ASP A 29 -30.92 -22.77 -4.94
CA ASP A 29 -30.65 -23.77 -5.97
C ASP A 29 -29.51 -24.76 -5.62
N GLY A 30 -28.87 -24.58 -4.46
CA GLY A 30 -27.74 -25.41 -4.06
C GLY A 30 -26.43 -25.16 -4.84
N LEU A 31 -26.38 -24.14 -5.70
CA LEU A 31 -25.22 -23.80 -6.53
C LEU A 31 -24.75 -22.35 -6.31
N GLN A 32 -23.44 -22.12 -6.35
CA GLN A 32 -22.90 -20.76 -6.27
C GLN A 32 -23.37 -19.87 -7.44
N SER A 33 -23.30 -18.56 -7.28
CA SER A 33 -23.76 -17.60 -8.30
C SER A 33 -22.77 -17.38 -9.45
N TRP A 34 -21.48 -17.70 -9.25
CA TRP A 34 -20.40 -17.51 -10.23
C TRP A 34 -19.99 -18.87 -10.81
N CYS A 35 -19.68 -18.93 -12.11
CA CYS A 35 -19.09 -20.16 -12.64
C CYS A 35 -17.70 -20.42 -12.04
N ASN A 36 -17.27 -21.67 -12.05
CA ASN A 36 -15.99 -22.13 -11.49
C ASN A 36 -14.80 -21.35 -12.07
N GLU A 37 -14.85 -21.00 -13.36
CA GLU A 37 -13.83 -20.18 -14.03
C GLU A 37 -13.70 -18.79 -13.38
N CYS A 38 -14.81 -18.05 -13.24
CA CYS A 38 -14.82 -16.71 -12.63
C CYS A 38 -14.44 -16.77 -11.15
N ALA A 39 -14.92 -17.79 -10.42
CA ALA A 39 -14.53 -17.99 -9.03
C ALA A 39 -13.01 -18.24 -8.88
N ALA A 40 -12.44 -19.06 -9.76
CA ALA A 40 -11.00 -19.35 -9.76
C ALA A 40 -10.17 -18.11 -10.15
N GLU A 41 -10.61 -17.35 -11.14
CA GLU A 41 -9.97 -16.09 -11.53
C GLU A 41 -9.95 -15.07 -10.39
N TYR A 42 -11.10 -14.86 -9.75
CA TYR A 42 -11.20 -13.97 -8.60
C TYR A 42 -10.35 -14.45 -7.42
N GLY A 43 -10.26 -15.76 -7.20
CA GLY A 43 -9.34 -16.36 -6.24
C GLY A 43 -7.88 -15.96 -6.49
N ARG A 44 -7.41 -16.08 -7.74
CA ARG A 44 -6.05 -15.69 -8.14
C ARG A 44 -5.80 -14.19 -7.98
N MET A 45 -6.75 -13.36 -8.40
CA MET A 45 -6.71 -11.90 -8.25
C MET A 45 -6.60 -11.50 -6.77
N ARG A 46 -7.36 -12.14 -5.88
CA ARG A 46 -7.32 -11.88 -4.44
C ARG A 46 -5.98 -12.25 -3.81
N THR A 47 -5.37 -13.37 -4.22
CA THR A 47 -4.03 -13.74 -3.78
C THR A 47 -3.01 -12.69 -4.20
N ARG A 48 -3.02 -12.30 -5.47
CA ARG A 48 -2.14 -11.25 -5.99
C ARG A 48 -2.29 -9.93 -5.22
N TYR A 49 -3.51 -9.46 -4.98
CA TYR A 49 -3.73 -8.23 -4.24
C TYR A 49 -3.25 -8.28 -2.79
N LYS A 50 -3.32 -9.47 -2.18
CA LYS A 50 -2.78 -9.68 -0.84
C LYS A 50 -1.25 -9.56 -0.84
N GLU A 51 -0.59 -10.14 -1.84
CA GLU A 51 0.88 -10.11 -2.01
C GLU A 51 1.38 -8.70 -2.34
N GLU A 52 0.71 -8.00 -3.25
CA GLU A 52 1.02 -6.61 -3.64
C GLU A 52 0.59 -5.57 -2.60
N GLY A 53 -0.14 -5.96 -1.56
CA GLY A 53 -0.60 -5.04 -0.52
C GLY A 53 -1.63 -4.00 -1.01
N VAL A 54 -2.42 -4.34 -2.03
CA VAL A 54 -3.43 -3.46 -2.63
C VAL A 54 -4.86 -3.89 -2.27
N LYS A 55 -5.82 -2.97 -2.41
CA LYS A 55 -7.25 -3.17 -2.14
C LYS A 55 -8.09 -2.36 -3.11
N VAL A 56 -9.27 -2.88 -3.45
CA VAL A 56 -10.25 -2.15 -4.28
C VAL A 56 -11.11 -1.24 -3.40
N CYS A 57 -11.21 0.03 -3.79
CA CYS A 57 -12.14 0.98 -3.17
C CYS A 57 -13.58 0.68 -3.58
N ARG A 58 -14.48 0.46 -2.61
CA ARG A 58 -15.89 0.17 -2.88
C ARG A 58 -16.65 1.35 -3.52
N LYS A 59 -16.18 2.59 -3.34
CA LYS A 59 -16.84 3.79 -3.88
C LYS A 59 -16.42 4.11 -5.31
N CYS A 60 -15.12 4.17 -5.60
CA CYS A 60 -14.62 4.54 -6.93
C CYS A 60 -14.13 3.35 -7.79
N GLY A 61 -14.07 2.14 -7.23
CA GLY A 61 -13.64 0.94 -7.95
C GLY A 61 -12.13 0.85 -8.24
N ARG A 62 -11.33 1.84 -7.84
CA ARG A 62 -9.87 1.83 -8.07
C ARG A 62 -9.17 0.79 -7.18
N ILE A 63 -8.15 0.15 -7.73
CA ILE A 63 -7.19 -0.69 -7.00
C ILE A 63 -6.10 0.24 -6.48
N LEU A 64 -5.97 0.34 -5.16
CA LEU A 64 -5.03 1.26 -4.50
C LEU A 64 -4.22 0.53 -3.43
N PRO A 65 -3.01 0.99 -3.09
CA PRO A 65 -2.27 0.48 -1.94
C PRO A 65 -3.08 0.62 -0.65
N LYS A 66 -2.91 -0.32 0.29
CA LYS A 66 -3.56 -0.25 1.61
C LYS A 66 -3.31 1.07 2.35
N SER A 67 -2.17 1.72 2.14
CA SER A 67 -1.83 3.03 2.71
C SER A 67 -2.81 4.16 2.31
N LYS A 68 -3.48 4.02 1.16
CA LYS A 68 -4.52 4.94 0.67
C LYS A 68 -5.89 4.67 1.31
N PHE A 69 -6.00 3.73 2.25
CA PHE A 69 -7.19 3.46 3.05
C PHE A 69 -6.92 3.81 4.52
N ALA A 70 -7.92 4.35 5.23
CA ALA A 70 -7.78 4.66 6.65
C ALA A 70 -7.70 3.37 7.49
N TYR A 71 -6.89 3.38 8.56
CA TYR A 71 -6.80 2.26 9.49
C TYR A 71 -8.08 2.14 10.33
N ARG A 72 -8.59 0.92 10.51
CA ARG A 72 -9.80 0.63 11.29
C ARG A 72 -9.62 -0.65 12.11
N GLU A 73 -9.46 -0.52 13.42
CA GLU A 73 -9.21 -1.66 14.31
C GLU A 73 -10.29 -2.76 14.22
N ASN A 74 -11.56 -2.35 14.13
CA ASN A 74 -12.70 -3.27 14.12
C ASN A 74 -12.93 -3.95 12.76
N THR A 75 -12.01 -3.84 11.81
CA THR A 75 -12.12 -4.48 10.49
C THR A 75 -11.15 -5.64 10.37
N LYS A 76 -11.58 -6.72 9.72
CA LYS A 76 -10.78 -7.96 9.58
C LYS A 76 -9.39 -7.72 9.00
N ASP A 77 -9.25 -6.79 8.06
CA ASP A 77 -7.99 -6.42 7.41
C ASP A 77 -7.40 -5.10 7.93
N HIS A 78 -7.96 -4.54 9.00
CA HIS A 78 -7.57 -3.28 9.64
C HIS A 78 -7.59 -2.04 8.73
N HIS A 79 -8.31 -2.08 7.61
CA HIS A 79 -8.38 -0.99 6.64
C HIS A 79 -9.83 -0.73 6.21
N ASP A 80 -10.14 0.53 5.95
CA ASP A 80 -11.46 0.94 5.49
C ASP A 80 -11.81 0.35 4.11
N THR A 81 -13.10 0.31 3.79
CA THR A 81 -13.62 -0.19 2.51
C THR A 81 -13.55 0.85 1.37
N ILE A 82 -13.37 2.12 1.73
CA ILE A 82 -13.31 3.26 0.82
C ILE A 82 -11.96 3.96 0.99
N CYS A 83 -11.37 4.49 -0.10
CA CYS A 83 -10.10 5.19 -0.02
C CYS A 83 -10.24 6.56 0.63
N LYS A 84 -9.15 7.08 1.20
CA LYS A 84 -9.11 8.39 1.90
C LYS A 84 -9.65 9.54 1.03
N GLU A 85 -9.31 9.56 -0.26
CA GLU A 85 -9.88 10.50 -1.24
C GLU A 85 -11.41 10.45 -1.28
N CYS A 86 -11.97 9.25 -1.40
CA CYS A 86 -13.42 9.05 -1.48
C CYS A 86 -14.14 9.32 -0.15
N GLN A 87 -13.42 9.29 0.96
CA GLN A 87 -13.90 9.69 2.28
C GLN A 87 -13.86 11.21 2.49
N GLY A 88 -13.22 11.97 1.59
CA GLY A 88 -12.99 13.41 1.80
C GLY A 88 -11.95 13.67 2.91
N ILE A 89 -11.11 12.68 3.21
CA ILE A 89 -9.96 12.88 4.09
C ILE A 89 -8.88 13.50 3.21
N GLU A 90 -8.64 14.79 3.40
CA GLU A 90 -7.46 15.46 2.85
C GLU A 90 -6.23 14.79 3.44
N THR A 91 -5.63 13.90 2.66
CA THR A 91 -4.29 13.44 2.97
C THR A 91 -3.38 14.55 2.53
N GLU A 92 -2.80 15.28 3.47
CA GLU A 92 -1.47 15.85 3.22
C GLU A 92 -0.64 14.68 2.72
N GLU A 93 -0.29 14.71 1.43
CA GLU A 93 0.73 13.82 0.92
C GLU A 93 1.94 14.12 1.80
N GLN A 94 2.23 13.23 2.75
CA GLN A 94 3.62 13.07 3.13
C GLN A 94 4.31 12.89 1.79
N PRO A 95 5.19 13.82 1.38
CA PRO A 95 5.88 13.69 0.12
C PRO A 95 6.40 12.27 0.10
N GLU A 96 6.24 11.57 -1.04
CA GLU A 96 6.96 10.34 -1.26
C GLU A 96 8.37 10.60 -0.76
N VAL A 97 8.71 9.98 0.37
CA VAL A 97 10.09 9.65 0.63
C VAL A 97 10.40 8.71 -0.51
N ILE A 98 10.78 9.30 -1.64
CA ILE A 98 11.83 8.73 -2.45
C ILE A 98 12.90 8.37 -1.42
N GLU A 99 12.93 7.10 -1.06
CA GLU A 99 14.16 6.45 -0.67
C GLU A 99 15.09 6.54 -1.89
N ALA A 100 15.52 7.75 -2.25
CA ALA A 100 16.94 7.93 -2.37
C ALA A 100 17.42 7.47 -1.00
N ALA A 101 17.90 6.22 -0.95
CA ALA A 101 18.50 5.60 0.21
C ALA A 101 19.01 6.74 1.07
N ALA A 102 18.41 6.97 2.24
CA ALA A 102 18.95 7.95 3.15
C ALA A 102 20.43 7.59 3.17
N PRO A 103 21.34 8.41 2.61
CA PRO A 103 22.74 8.05 2.68
C PRO A 103 22.90 7.84 4.16
N GLU A 104 23.31 6.64 4.57
CA GLU A 104 23.74 6.44 5.93
C GLU A 104 24.56 7.68 6.21
N ILE A 105 24.09 8.54 7.11
CA ILE A 105 24.93 9.60 7.62
C ILE A 105 25.87 8.85 8.54
N THR A 106 26.71 7.99 7.96
CA THR A 106 28.07 7.89 8.40
C THR A 106 28.55 9.32 8.28
N PRO A 107 28.82 10.00 9.40
CA PRO A 107 29.59 11.23 9.30
C PRO A 107 30.78 10.86 8.42
N PRO A 108 31.06 11.58 7.32
CA PRO A 108 32.30 11.31 6.57
C PRO A 108 33.39 11.29 7.62
N ASP A 109 34.24 10.25 7.66
CA ASP A 109 35.31 10.05 8.64
C ASP A 109 36.18 11.31 8.73
N PHE A 110 35.71 12.29 9.51
CA PHE A 110 36.26 13.62 9.57
C PHE A 110 36.88 13.74 10.93
N ASP A 111 38.06 13.16 11.02
CA ASP A 111 38.91 13.29 12.18
C ASP A 111 39.50 14.70 12.22
N ILE A 112 38.81 15.57 12.96
CA ILE A 112 39.19 16.97 13.21
C ILE A 112 40.61 17.05 13.81
N SER A 113 41.09 15.98 14.45
CA SER A 113 42.41 15.93 15.08
C SER A 113 43.57 16.05 14.08
N ASN A 114 43.33 15.77 12.79
CA ASN A 114 44.35 15.82 11.75
C ASN A 114 44.39 17.16 10.97
N ILE A 115 43.55 18.12 11.35
CA ILE A 115 43.49 19.42 10.67
C ILE A 115 44.04 20.49 11.61
N PRO A 116 45.07 21.25 11.18
CA PRO A 116 45.59 22.33 11.99
C PRO A 116 44.51 23.37 12.22
N ILE A 117 44.46 23.93 13.44
CA ILE A 117 43.40 24.87 13.88
C ILE A 117 43.22 26.04 12.91
N SER A 118 44.31 26.46 12.26
CA SER A 118 44.32 27.51 11.23
C SER A 118 43.49 27.21 9.98
N GLU A 119 43.28 25.93 9.65
CA GLU A 119 42.62 25.50 8.40
C GLU A 119 41.21 24.95 8.63
N ILE A 120 40.82 24.72 9.89
CA ILE A 120 39.53 24.13 10.27
C ILE A 120 38.35 24.93 9.68
N PHE A 121 38.42 26.26 9.74
CA PHE A 121 37.34 27.11 9.22
C PHE A 121 37.17 27.02 7.71
N GLU A 122 38.26 26.96 6.95
CA GLU A 122 38.21 26.86 5.50
C GLU A 122 37.67 25.49 5.07
N GLU A 123 38.07 24.44 5.77
CA GLU A 123 37.58 23.08 5.53
C GLU A 123 36.08 22.94 5.86
N LEU A 124 35.59 23.59 6.93
CA LEU A 124 34.16 23.67 7.23
C LEU A 124 33.38 24.40 6.12
N LYS A 125 33.89 25.54 5.63
CA LYS A 125 33.26 26.27 4.52
C LYS A 125 33.25 25.47 3.22
N ARG A 126 34.36 24.78 2.91
CA ARG A 126 34.48 23.90 1.74
C ARG A 126 33.45 22.77 1.76
N ARG A 127 33.07 22.30 2.95
CA ARG A 127 32.03 21.29 3.17
C ARG A 127 30.60 21.84 3.21
N GLY A 128 30.42 23.15 2.99
CA GLY A 128 29.11 23.79 2.88
C GLY A 128 28.55 24.36 4.19
N PHE A 129 29.33 24.31 5.28
CA PHE A 129 28.94 24.98 6.52
C PHE A 129 29.14 26.50 6.37
N HIS A 130 28.10 27.26 6.72
CA HIS A 130 28.08 28.73 6.61
C HIS A 130 27.79 29.36 7.96
N GLY A 131 28.48 30.46 8.26
CA GLY A 131 28.37 31.17 9.54
C GLY A 131 29.74 31.65 10.06
N GLU A 132 29.73 32.28 11.24
CA GLU A 132 30.92 32.75 11.94
C GLU A 132 31.03 32.05 13.30
N LEU A 133 32.25 31.70 13.73
CA LEU A 133 32.42 31.14 15.08
C LEU A 133 32.27 32.25 16.10
N ILE A 134 31.37 32.02 17.05
CA ILE A 134 31.16 32.88 18.20
C ILE A 134 31.78 32.18 19.40
N GLN A 135 32.90 32.70 19.92
CA GLN A 135 33.44 32.22 21.19
C GLN A 135 32.52 32.66 22.33
N LYS A 136 31.67 31.76 22.78
CA LYS A 136 30.90 31.93 24.01
C LYS A 136 31.82 31.59 25.18
N HIS A 137 32.31 32.61 25.86
CA HIS A 137 32.95 32.45 27.15
C HIS A 137 31.85 32.21 28.17
N SER A 138 31.69 30.97 28.62
CA SER A 138 30.84 30.68 29.77
C SER A 138 31.54 31.23 31.03
N ILE A 139 30.79 32.03 31.79
CA ILE A 139 31.19 32.57 33.10
C ILE A 139 31.24 31.44 34.12
#